data_AF-A0A2X2SXT8-F1
#
_entry.id   AF-A0A2X2SXT8-F1
#
_cell.length_a   1.000
_cell.length_b   1.000
_cell.length_c   1.000
_cell.angle_alpha   90.00
_cell.angle_beta   90.00
_cell.angle_gamma   90.00
#
_symmetry.space_group_name_H-M   'P 1'
#
loop_
_entity.id
_entity.type
_entity.pdbx_description
1 polymer ?
#
loop_
_entity_poly.entity_id
_entity_poly.type
_entity_poly.pdbx_seq_one_letter_code
_entity_poly.pdbx_strand_id
1 'polypeptide(L)' 'MVELDKLAGEPLDIKVNGILFGKGEVVVLNDKYGLRITEFNNKNLGELAG' A
#
# COMPACT_ATOMS: atom_id res chain seq x y z
N MET A 1 18.86 15.03 -1.99
CA MET A 1 18.42 13.62 -1.88
C MET A 1 17.77 13.46 -0.52
N VAL A 2 16.63 12.77 -0.44
CA VAL A 2 15.96 12.47 0.83
C VAL A 2 15.85 10.96 0.89
N GLU A 3 16.40 10.39 1.95
CA GLU A 3 16.36 8.95 2.17
C GLU A 3 15.00 8.57 2.75
N LEU A 4 14.48 7.43 2.31
CA LEU A 4 13.23 6.87 2.79
C LEU A 4 13.52 5.69 3.70
N ASP A 5 12.62 5.48 4.66
CA ASP A 5 12.79 4.44 5.68
C ASP A 5 12.59 3.01 5.14
N LYS A 6 11.90 2.85 3.99
CA LYS A 6 11.66 1.55 3.35
C LYS A 6 12.72 1.24 2.31
N LEU A 7 13.24 0.02 2.38
CA LEU A 7 14.21 -0.48 1.41
C LEU A 7 13.53 -0.87 0.10
N ALA A 8 14.28 -0.83 -1.01
CA ALA A 8 13.79 -1.31 -2.30
C ALA A 8 13.46 -2.80 -2.22
N GLY A 9 12.26 -3.16 -2.67
CA GLY A 9 11.74 -4.54 -2.61
C GLY A 9 10.93 -4.85 -1.36
N GLU A 10 10.91 -3.98 -0.34
CA GLU A 10 9.98 -4.13 0.78
C GLU A 10 8.55 -3.75 0.37
N PRO A 11 7.53 -4.48 0.86
CA PRO A 11 6.14 -4.09 0.66
C PRO A 11 5.86 -2.69 1.21
N LEU A 12 5.21 -1.85 0.40
CA LEU A 12 4.76 -0.51 0.78
C LEU A 12 3.48 -0.57 1.61
N ASP A 13 3.31 0.42 2.50
CA ASP A 13 2.07 0.53 3.27
C ASP A 13 0.98 1.14 2.38
N ILE A 14 -0.17 0.49 2.33
CA ILE A 14 -1.35 1.00 1.64
C ILE A 14 -2.24 1.64 2.71
N LYS A 15 -2.56 2.92 2.52
CA LYS A 15 -3.47 3.67 3.39
C LYS A 15 -4.69 4.12 2.60
N VAL A 16 -5.86 3.98 3.20
CA VAL A 16 -7.12 4.54 2.69
C VAL A 16 -7.60 5.55 3.73
N ASN A 17 -7.82 6.79 3.31
CA ASN A 17 -8.19 7.89 4.22
C ASN A 17 -7.23 8.05 5.42
N GLY A 18 -5.93 7.82 5.19
CA GLY A 18 -4.89 7.89 6.23
C GLY A 18 -4.80 6.67 7.14
N ILE A 19 -5.73 5.72 7.05
CA ILE A 19 -5.77 4.50 7.86
C ILE A 19 -5.03 3.37 7.16
N LEU A 20 -4.17 2.64 7.88
CA LEU A 20 -3.46 1.47 7.36
C LEU A 20 -4.45 0.38 6.92
N PHE A 21 -4.47 0.13 5.63
CA PHE A 21 -5.35 -0.83 4.95
C PHE A 21 -4.65 -2.16 4.69
N GLY A 22 -3.34 -2.13 4.42
CA GLY A 22 -2.58 -3.33 4.12
C GLY A 22 -1.19 -3.02 3.60
N LYS A 23 -0.58 -4.01 2.95
CA LYS A 23 0.70 -3.86 2.26
C LYS A 23 0.61 -4.34 0.83
N GLY A 24 1.47 -3.81 -0.02
CA GLY A 24 1.58 -4.26 -1.39
C GLY A 24 2.90 -3.89 -2.05
N GLU A 25 3.07 -4.43 -3.25
CA GLU A 25 4.29 -4.27 -4.04
C GLU A 25 3.97 -3.44 -5.28
N VAL A 26 4.91 -2.59 -5.69
CA VAL A 26 4.80 -1.84 -6.95
C VAL A 26 4.97 -2.80 -8.11
N VAL A 27 4.02 -2.76 -9.04
CA VAL A 27 4.05 -3.54 -10.27
C VAL A 27 3.87 -2.63 -11.47
N VAL A 28 4.43 -3.04 -12.61
CA VAL A 28 4.22 -2.37 -13.89
C VAL A 28 3.65 -3.39 -14.87
N LEU A 29 2.47 -3.12 -15.40
CA LEU A 29 1.78 -3.97 -16.36
C LEU A 29 1.30 -3.12 -17.53
N ASN A 30 1.71 -3.47 -18.76
CA ASN A 30 1.36 -2.74 -19.98
C ASN A 30 1.65 -1.24 -19.85
N ASP A 31 2.85 -0.88 -19.37
CA ASP A 31 3.30 0.49 -19.11
C ASP A 31 2.45 1.27 -18.08
N LYS A 32 1.63 0.57 -17.29
CA LYS A 32 0.85 1.15 -16.19
C LYS A 32 1.41 0.72 -14.84
N TYR A 33 1.64 1.69 -13.98
CA TYR A 33 1.97 1.45 -12.57
C TYR A 33 0.73 0.98 -11.80
N GLY A 34 0.93 0.02 -10.91
CA GLY A 34 -0.08 -0.46 -9.99
C GLY A 34 0.53 -0.98 -8.69
N LEU A 35 -0.35 -1.36 -7.76
CA LEU A 35 0.04 -2.03 -6.52
C LEU A 35 -0.60 -3.42 -6.48
N ARG A 36 0.20 -4.46 -6.27
CA ARG A 36 -0.29 -5.80 -5.96
C ARG A 36 -0.42 -5.92 -4.45
N ILE A 37 -1.64 -6.13 -3.95
CA ILE A 37 -1.88 -6.31 -2.51
C ILE A 37 -1.33 -7.67 -2.08
N THR A 38 -0.50 -7.66 -1.04
CA THR A 38 0.13 -8.87 -0.45
C THR A 38 -0.44 -9.17 0.93
N GLU A 39 -0.79 -8.13 1.69
CA GLU A 39 -1.41 -8.25 3.02
C GLU A 39 -2.60 -7.29 3.11
N PHE A 40 -3.70 -7.74 3.68
CA PHE A 40 -4.89 -6.93 3.95
C PHE A 40 -5.20 -6.96 5.45
N ASN A 41 -5.35 -5.79 6.06
CA ASN A 41 -5.80 -5.67 7.43
C ASN A 41 -7.32 -5.66 7.46
N ASN A 42 -7.91 -6.67 8.10
CA ASN A 42 -9.36 -6.80 8.30
C ASN A 42 -9.87 -5.81 9.37
N LYS A 43 -9.61 -4.52 9.18
CA LYS A 43 -10.35 -3.47 9.87
C LYS A 43 -11.71 -3.33 9.20
N ASN A 44 -12.74 -3.09 9.99
CA ASN A 44 -14.08 -2.94 9.47
C ASN A 44 -14.09 -1.77 8.47
N LEU A 45 -14.49 -2.01 7.22
CA LEU A 45 -14.51 -0.98 6.17
C LEU A 45 -15.35 0.23 6.57
N GLY A 46 -16.31 0.07 7.50
CA GLY A 46 -17.07 1.17 8.09
C GLY A 46 -16.22 2.22 8.82
N GLU A 47 -15.03 1.86 9.29
CA GLU A 47 -14.08 2.80 9.91
C GLU A 47 -13.31 3.65 8.88
N LEU A 48 -13.27 3.23 7.62
CA LEU A 48 -12.64 3.98 6.53
C LEU A 48 -13.58 5.02 5.92
N ALA A 49 -14.90 4.87 6.11
CA ALA A 49 -15.93 5.72 5.52
C ALA A 49 -16.31 6.94 6.38
N GLY A 50 -15.50 7.27 7.40
CA GLY A 50 -15.67 8.44 8.24
C GLY A 50 -15.65 9.76 7.48
#